data_AF-A0A1I1KJH4-F1
#
_entry.id   AF-A0A1I1KJH4-F1
#
_cell.length_a   1.000
_cell.length_b   1.000
_cell.length_c   1.000
_cell.angle_alpha   90.00
_cell.angle_beta   90.00
_cell.angle_gamma   90.00
#
_symmetry.space_group_name_H-M   'P 1'
#
loop_
_entity.id
_entity.type
_entity.pdbx_description
1 polymer ?
#
loop_
_entity_poly.entity_id
_entity_poly.type
_entity_poly.pdbx_seq_one_letter_code
_entity_poly.pdbx_strand_id
1 'polypeptide(L)'
;MFIYSALLWVGSLLVFISSPNQKLIEKRVSKKIAWPVCIILMLSSWYFLSEQYAAISAALVVLTAVMAFWTLIVLAHGHLKMTLYPFALSGLLISITLAQLGGV
;
A
#
# COMPACT_ATOMS: atom_id res chain seq x y z
N MET A 1 5.44 13.76 -0.26
CA MET A 1 5.37 12.47 0.46
C MET A 1 4.06 11.70 0.31
N PHE A 2 2.89 12.35 0.45
CA PHE A 2 1.59 11.67 0.38
C PHE A 2 1.38 10.78 -0.87
N ILE A 3 1.83 11.24 -2.04
CA ILE A 3 1.61 10.56 -3.33
C ILE A 3 2.24 9.16 -3.35
N TYR A 4 3.50 8.99 -2.90
CA TYR A 4 4.12 7.66 -2.89
C TYR A 4 3.46 6.74 -1.85
N SER A 5 3.09 7.25 -0.67
CA SER A 5 2.44 6.43 0.35
C SER A 5 1.06 5.94 -0.11
N ALA A 6 0.30 6.79 -0.82
CA ALA A 6 -0.98 6.42 -1.39
C ALA A 6 -0.82 5.39 -2.51
N LEU A 7 0.20 5.53 -3.37
CA LEU A 7 0.52 4.54 -4.42
C LEU A 7 0.86 3.18 -3.82
N LEU A 8 1.68 3.13 -2.76
CA LEU A 8 2.03 1.90 -2.06
C LEU A 8 0.84 1.28 -1.32
N TRP A 9 -0.02 2.11 -0.74
CA TRP A 9 -1.28 1.65 -0.14
C TRP A 9 -2.20 0.99 -1.17
N VAL A 10 -2.40 1.64 -2.31
CA VAL A 10 -3.23 1.08 -3.40
C VAL A 10 -2.61 -0.20 -3.97
N GLY A 11 -1.29 -0.24 -4.14
CA GLY A 11 -0.58 -1.43 -4.62
C GLY A 11 -0.72 -2.62 -3.67
N SER A 12 -0.50 -2.39 -2.36
CA SER A 12 -0.64 -3.42 -1.33
C SER A 12 -2.09 -3.89 -1.15
N LEU A 13 -3.07 -2.98 -1.23
CA LEU A 13 -4.49 -3.35 -1.27
C LEU A 13 -4.83 -4.23 -2.47
N LEU A 14 -4.31 -3.91 -3.65
CA LEU A 14 -4.61 -4.66 -4.87
C LEU A 14 -4.09 -6.11 -4.78
N VAL A 15 -2.89 -6.30 -4.23
CA VAL A 15 -2.32 -7.64 -3.98
C VAL A 15 -3.17 -8.38 -2.94
N PHE A 16 -3.59 -7.69 -1.88
CA PHE A 16 -4.45 -8.28 -0.86
C PHE A 16 -5.82 -8.71 -1.41
N ILE A 17 -6.42 -7.89 -2.28
CA ILE A 17 -7.68 -8.21 -2.97
C ILE A 17 -7.54 -9.41 -3.91
N SER A 18 -6.32 -9.72 -4.33
CA SER A 18 -6.05 -10.90 -5.14
C SER A 18 -5.79 -12.18 -4.33
N SER A 19 -5.69 -12.06 -3.00
CA SER A 19 -5.41 -13.18 -2.11
C SER A 19 -6.64 -14.06 -1.88
N PRO A 20 -6.50 -15.40 -1.82
CA PRO A 20 -7.62 -16.31 -1.58
C PRO A 20 -8.29 -16.14 -0.21
N ASN A 21 -7.59 -15.53 0.76
CA ASN A 21 -8.07 -15.30 2.12
C ASN A 21 -8.95 -14.05 2.25
N GLN A 22 -9.19 -13.32 1.17
CA GLN A 22 -9.97 -12.09 1.20
C GLN A 22 -11.48 -12.38 1.31
N LYS A 23 -12.15 -11.76 2.29
CA LYS A 23 -13.63 -11.72 2.42
C LYS A 23 -14.25 -10.35 2.08
N LEU A 24 -13.48 -9.46 1.45
CA LEU A 24 -13.87 -8.07 1.23
C LEU A 24 -14.60 -7.84 -0.12
N ILE A 25 -14.35 -8.64 -1.16
CA ILE A 25 -15.07 -8.56 -2.45
C ILE A 25 -15.58 -9.96 -2.81
N GLU A 26 -16.81 -10.06 -3.33
CA GLU A 26 -17.33 -11.31 -3.90
C GLU A 26 -16.52 -11.79 -5.12
N LYS A 27 -15.97 -10.86 -5.92
CA LYS A 27 -15.20 -11.16 -7.13
C LYS A 27 -13.73 -10.81 -6.94
N ARG A 28 -12.89 -11.85 -6.89
CA ARG A 28 -11.44 -11.73 -6.72
C ARG A 28 -10.79 -11.08 -7.94
N VAL A 29 -9.80 -10.22 -7.69
CA VAL A 29 -8.93 -9.69 -8.75
C VAL A 29 -7.92 -10.77 -9.15
N SER A 30 -7.69 -10.94 -10.45
CA SER A 30 -6.73 -11.92 -10.96
C SER A 30 -5.31 -11.62 -10.47
N LYS A 31 -4.65 -12.61 -9.87
CA LYS A 31 -3.24 -12.53 -9.41
C LYS A 31 -2.29 -12.11 -10.52
N LYS A 32 -2.62 -12.49 -11.76
CA LYS A 32 -1.83 -12.15 -12.96
C LYS A 32 -1.86 -10.65 -13.27
N ILE A 33 -2.85 -9.91 -12.78
CA ILE A 33 -3.00 -8.46 -13.00
C ILE A 33 -2.56 -7.70 -11.74
N ALA A 34 -2.92 -8.18 -10.55
CA ALA A 34 -2.63 -7.48 -9.30
C ALA A 34 -1.12 -7.33 -9.02
N TRP A 35 -0.33 -8.39 -9.24
CA TRP A 35 1.11 -8.37 -9.03
C TRP A 35 1.87 -7.38 -9.93
N PRO A 36 1.72 -7.40 -11.27
CA PRO A 36 2.42 -6.44 -12.11
C PRO A 36 2.03 -4.99 -11.82
N VAL A 37 0.75 -4.73 -11.52
CA VAL A 37 0.31 -3.38 -11.12
C VAL A 37 0.97 -2.95 -9.81
N CYS A 38 1.09 -3.84 -8.82
CA CYS A 38 1.80 -3.54 -7.57
C CYS A 38 3.28 -3.22 -7.81
N ILE A 39 3.95 -3.98 -8.69
CA ILE A 39 5.37 -3.75 -9.02
C ILE A 39 5.53 -2.37 -9.68
N ILE A 40 4.66 -2.02 -10.63
CA ILE A 40 4.68 -0.70 -11.28
C ILE A 40 4.50 0.40 -10.24
N LEU A 41 3.53 0.27 -9.33
CA LEU A 41 3.27 1.26 -8.27
C LEU A 41 4.45 1.38 -7.29
N MET A 42 5.13 0.28 -6.97
CA MET A 42 6.36 0.30 -6.16
C MET A 42 7.51 1.01 -6.87
N LEU A 43 7.73 0.74 -8.16
CA LEU A 43 8.78 1.39 -8.94
C LEU A 43 8.50 2.89 -9.11
N SER A 44 7.25 3.29 -9.38
CA SER A 44 6.86 4.70 -9.43
C SER A 44 7.10 5.39 -8.07
N SER A 45 6.74 4.73 -6.98
CA SER A 45 6.97 5.27 -5.62
C SER A 45 8.46 5.43 -5.30
N TRP A 46 9.28 4.47 -5.72
CA TRP A 46 10.74 4.55 -5.58
C TRP A 46 11.33 5.69 -6.41
N TYR A 47 10.90 5.85 -7.66
CA TYR A 47 11.32 6.94 -8.53
C TYR A 47 11.04 8.31 -7.89
N PHE A 48 9.81 8.53 -7.41
CA PHE A 48 9.45 9.77 -6.70
C PHE A 48 10.26 10.00 -5.41
N LEU A 49 10.60 8.94 -4.67
CA LEU A 49 11.41 9.08 -3.46
C LEU A 49 12.90 9.34 -3.76
N SER A 50 13.38 8.86 -4.91
CA SER A 50 14.78 9.02 -5.33
C SER A 50 15.14 10.46 -5.64
N GLU A 51 14.15 11.33 -5.88
CA GLU A 51 14.37 12.77 -6.03
C GLU A 51 14.68 13.47 -4.69
N GLN A 52 14.29 12.87 -3.56
CA GLN A 52 14.44 13.45 -2.21
C GLN A 52 15.50 12.73 -1.36
N TYR A 53 15.72 11.45 -1.60
CA TYR A 53 16.64 10.60 -0.84
C TYR A 53 17.59 9.86 -1.77
N ALA A 54 18.75 9.45 -1.23
CA ALA A 54 19.65 8.55 -1.94
C ALA A 54 18.90 7.29 -2.39
N ALA A 55 19.18 6.80 -3.61
CA ALA A 55 18.42 5.72 -4.25
C ALA A 55 18.26 4.45 -3.38
N ILE A 56 19.29 4.11 -2.59
CA ILE A 56 19.28 2.96 -1.67
C ILE A 56 18.35 3.22 -0.48
N SER A 57 18.42 4.40 0.13
CA SER A 57 17.53 4.82 1.21
C SER A 57 16.07 4.86 0.74
N ALA A 58 15.83 5.37 -0.48
CA ALA A 58 14.53 5.37 -1.10
C ALA A 58 13.94 3.96 -1.27
N ALA A 59 14.75 3.00 -1.72
CA ALA A 59 14.33 1.61 -1.88
C ALA A 59 13.98 0.96 -0.54
N LEU A 60 14.79 1.22 0.51
CA LEU A 60 14.52 0.72 1.86
C LEU A 60 13.22 1.29 2.42
N VAL A 61 12.97 2.59 2.28
CA VAL A 61 11.74 3.23 2.75
C VAL A 61 10.51 2.64 2.04
N VAL A 62 10.58 2.46 0.73
CA VAL A 62 9.50 1.82 -0.05
C VAL A 62 9.25 0.39 0.44
N LEU A 63 10.29 -0.40 0.65
CA LEU A 63 10.16 -1.77 1.14
C LEU A 63 9.54 -1.82 2.53
N THR A 64 10.01 -0.99 3.47
CA THR A 64 9.47 -0.90 4.82
C THR A 64 8.01 -0.48 4.81
N ALA A 65 7.65 0.52 3.99
CA ALA A 65 6.27 0.98 3.86
C ALA A 65 5.34 -0.11 3.31
N VAL A 66 5.79 -0.89 2.31
CA VAL A 66 5.02 -2.02 1.79
C VAL A 66 4.79 -3.09 2.85
N MET A 67 5.81 -3.44 3.63
CA MET A 67 5.69 -4.43 4.71
C MET A 67 4.77 -3.93 5.83
N ALA A 68 4.86 -2.65 6.19
CA ALA A 68 3.98 -2.02 7.18
C ALA A 68 2.52 -1.98 6.72
N PHE A 69 2.27 -1.57 5.46
CA PHE A 69 0.92 -1.58 4.92
C PHE A 69 0.35 -2.98 4.80
N TRP A 70 1.16 -3.96 4.38
CA TRP A 70 0.72 -5.35 4.31
C TRP A 70 0.33 -5.88 5.70
N THR A 71 1.17 -5.67 6.71
CA THR A 71 0.88 -6.12 8.08
C THR A 71 -0.37 -5.45 8.65
N LEU A 72 -0.54 -4.15 8.44
CA LEU A 72 -1.77 -3.42 8.81
C LEU A 72 -3.00 -4.02 8.11
N ILE A 73 -2.90 -4.30 6.81
CA ILE A 73 -3.99 -4.88 6.03
C ILE A 73 -4.39 -6.26 6.58
N VAL A 74 -3.41 -7.12 6.85
CA VAL A 74 -3.64 -8.47 7.38
C VAL A 74 -4.23 -8.41 8.79
N LEU A 75 -3.71 -7.54 9.65
CA LEU A 75 -4.17 -7.39 11.03
C LEU A 75 -5.58 -6.80 11.09
N ALA A 76 -5.84 -5.77 10.31
CA ALA A 76 -7.16 -5.18 10.20
C ALA A 76 -8.16 -6.17 9.58
N HIS A 77 -7.78 -7.01 8.62
CA HIS A 77 -8.67 -8.06 8.13
C HIS A 77 -8.98 -9.14 9.19
N GLY A 78 -7.99 -9.52 9.99
CA GLY A 78 -8.14 -10.55 11.04
C GLY A 78 -9.04 -10.11 12.19
N HIS A 79 -9.02 -8.81 12.54
CA HIS A 79 -9.72 -8.28 13.71
C HIS A 79 -10.95 -7.42 13.38
N LEU A 80 -10.99 -6.77 12.22
CA LEU A 80 -12.06 -5.85 11.82
C LEU A 80 -12.77 -6.43 10.59
N LYS A 81 -14.02 -6.87 10.76
CA LYS A 81 -14.94 -7.20 9.66
C LYS A 81 -15.41 -5.92 8.94
N MET A 82 -14.47 -5.11 8.46
CA MET A 82 -14.74 -3.88 7.73
C MET A 82 -15.04 -4.17 6.26
N THR A 83 -15.96 -3.40 5.68
CA THR A 83 -16.24 -3.37 4.24
C THR A 83 -15.11 -2.64 3.49
N LEU A 84 -15.03 -2.78 2.16
CA LEU A 84 -13.93 -2.24 1.33
C LEU A 84 -13.72 -0.73 1.50
N TYR A 85 -14.82 0.01 1.58
CA TYR A 85 -14.80 1.48 1.64
C TYR A 85 -14.10 2.03 2.90
N PRO A 86 -14.50 1.67 4.12
CA PRO A 86 -13.79 2.13 5.32
C PRO A 86 -12.35 1.63 5.39
N PHE A 87 -12.08 0.45 4.81
CA PHE A 87 -10.72 -0.08 4.74
C PHE A 87 -9.82 0.73 3.82
N ALA A 88 -10.29 1.05 2.61
CA ALA A 88 -9.57 1.92 1.68
C ALA A 88 -9.34 3.32 2.28
N LEU A 89 -10.35 3.86 2.98
CA LEU A 89 -10.26 5.16 3.64
C LEU A 89 -9.23 5.16 4.78
N SER A 90 -9.13 4.08 5.55
CA SER A 90 -8.19 3.98 6.68
C SER A 90 -6.73 4.16 6.25
N GLY A 91 -6.32 3.59 5.12
CA GLY A 91 -4.93 3.81 4.68
C GLY A 91 -4.71 5.08 3.86
N LEU A 92 -5.76 5.73 3.35
CA LEU A 92 -5.63 7.15 2.95
C LEU A 92 -5.34 8.02 4.17
N LEU A 93 -6.02 7.80 5.30
CA LEU A 93 -5.73 8.50 6.55
C LEU A 93 -4.30 8.20 7.04
N ILE A 94 -3.86 6.93 7.01
CA ILE A 94 -2.49 6.57 7.37
C ILE A 94 -1.49 7.27 6.43
N SER A 95 -1.75 7.32 5.14
CA SER A 95 -0.89 8.01 4.16
C SER A 95 -0.79 9.51 4.43
N ILE A 96 -1.88 10.15 4.86
CA ILE A 96 -1.88 11.57 5.27
C ILE A 96 -1.03 11.75 6.53
N THR A 97 -1.21 10.91 7.55
CA THR A 97 -0.41 11.00 8.78
C THR A 97 1.08 10.75 8.53
N LEU A 98 1.42 9.82 7.63
CA LEU A 98 2.81 9.56 7.23
C LEU A 98 3.41 10.76 6.51
N ALA A 99 2.62 11.43 5.66
CA ALA A 99 3.06 12.64 4.97
C ALA A 99 3.32 13.81 5.92
N GLN A 100 2.63 13.86 7.07
CA GLN A 100 2.92 14.85 8.12
C GLN A 100 4.15 14.48 8.96
N LEU A 101 4.34 13.19 9.25
CA LEU A 101 5.49 12.67 10.02
C LEU A 101 6.81 12.78 9.27
N GLY A 102 6.79 12.58 7.95
CA GLY A 102 7.99 12.69 7.13
C GLY A 102 8.43 14.14 6.85
N GLY A 103 7.71 15.12 7.42
CA GLY A 103 8.02 16.54 7.30
C GLY A 103 7.58 17.12 5.97
N VAL A 104 6.99 18.32 6.04
CA VAL A 104 7.10 19.30 4.97
C VAL A 104 8.55 19.64 4.69
#